data_AF-A0A9R0KCY2-F1
#
_entry.id   AF-A0A9R0KCY2-F1
#
_cell.length_a   1.000
_cell.length_b   1.000
_cell.length_c   1.000
_cell.angle_alpha   90.00
_cell.angle_beta   90.00
_cell.angle_gamma   90.00
#
_symmetry.space_group_name_H-M   'P 1'
#
loop_
_entity.id
_entity.type
_entity.pdbx_description
1 polymer ?
#
loop_
_entity_poly.entity_id
_entity_poly.type
_entity_poly.pdbx_seq_one_letter_code
_entity_poly.pdbx_strand_id
1 'polypeptide(L)'
;MGDRTCIVDLARMLNLGPTTVWRLIKRKIIKPHSSPLHPGISEACKMARIRWAIRLIMDYTIPQEPTYYSMYDFIHIDEKWFYLTQKNQRVYLANNEPYPHRSASSRTKIPKFMFMAAVARPRWGENGECEFDGKIGIFPFTNAIAAKRTSKRLKGTIETKPVKSVNQIETRAMMINNLLPAIKAKWPPHEGEKVIYIIQDNAKAHILQSDPEWQLHYKQDGFTFVLTQQPANSPDCNILDLGFFRSIQSLMHKKMPKTVEDLSGAVYDSFNELHPKTLSNVWMTLQFVSNEILKHKGNNDYQLPHNKKKILEDEGRLPEQVKAPIWAVNECMQLYDEWKANQ
;
A
#
# COMPACT_ATOMS: atom_id res chain seq x y z
N MET A 1 -13.12 18.79 22.09
CA MET A 1 -13.41 17.33 22.16
C MET A 1 -13.53 16.81 23.59
N GLY A 2 -12.91 17.43 24.60
CA GLY A 2 -12.85 16.91 25.99
C GLY A 2 -14.20 16.47 26.57
N ASP A 3 -15.25 17.26 26.39
CA ASP A 3 -16.58 17.01 26.99
C ASP A 3 -17.39 15.90 26.29
N ARG A 4 -16.79 15.21 25.30
CA ARG A 4 -17.41 14.10 24.56
C ARG A 4 -16.56 12.82 24.63
N THR A 5 -15.57 12.76 25.52
CA THR A 5 -14.59 11.66 25.56
C THR A 5 -15.11 10.42 26.28
N CYS A 6 -16.03 10.57 27.24
CA CYS A 6 -16.66 9.44 27.92
C CYS A 6 -18.19 9.59 28.00
N ILE A 7 -18.88 8.51 28.37
CA ILE A 7 -20.35 8.47 28.47
C ILE A 7 -20.84 9.52 29.48
N VAL A 8 -20.12 9.73 30.58
CA VAL A 8 -20.52 10.67 31.65
C VAL A 8 -20.43 12.12 31.17
N ASP A 9 -19.33 12.49 30.52
CA ASP A 9 -19.16 13.85 30.01
C ASP A 9 -20.15 14.16 28.88
N LEU A 10 -20.35 13.20 27.98
CA LEU A 10 -21.35 13.32 26.92
C LEU A 10 -22.77 13.43 27.51
N ALA A 11 -23.07 12.68 28.57
CA ALA A 11 -24.35 12.76 29.28
C ALA A 11 -24.56 14.14 29.92
N ARG A 12 -23.55 14.70 30.58
CA ARG A 12 -23.58 16.06 31.14
C ARG A 12 -23.82 17.10 30.05
N MET A 13 -23.08 17.00 28.93
CA MET A 13 -23.21 17.92 27.79
C MET A 13 -24.60 17.86 27.15
N LEU A 14 -25.20 16.67 27.05
CA LEU A 14 -26.53 16.48 26.48
C LEU A 14 -27.68 16.68 27.48
N ASN A 15 -27.37 16.97 28.75
CA ASN A 15 -28.33 16.99 29.85
C ASN A 15 -29.19 15.70 29.94
N LEU A 16 -28.53 14.55 29.77
CA LEU A 16 -29.13 13.21 29.82
C LEU A 16 -28.53 12.38 30.96
N GLY A 17 -29.22 11.33 31.37
CA GLY A 17 -28.63 10.31 32.25
C GLY A 17 -27.58 9.45 31.52
N PRO A 18 -26.48 9.03 32.17
CA PRO A 18 -25.46 8.17 31.56
C PRO A 18 -26.02 6.86 30.96
N THR A 19 -26.98 6.23 31.63
CA THR A 19 -27.66 5.01 31.16
C THR A 19 -28.48 5.25 29.89
N THR A 20 -28.99 6.47 29.70
CA THR A 20 -29.70 6.86 28.47
C THR A 20 -28.70 6.97 27.33
N VAL A 21 -27.57 7.67 27.53
CA VAL A 21 -26.49 7.76 26.53
C VAL A 21 -25.95 6.37 26.17
N TRP A 22 -25.75 5.47 27.15
CA TRP A 22 -25.35 4.09 26.89
C TRP A 22 -26.36 3.32 26.01
N ARG A 23 -27.66 3.47 26.27
CA ARG A 23 -28.72 2.89 25.43
C ARG A 23 -28.71 3.47 24.02
N LEU A 24 -28.50 4.78 23.86
CA LEU A 24 -28.38 5.43 22.55
C LEU A 24 -27.16 4.89 21.77
N ILE A 25 -26.05 4.60 22.46
CA ILE A 25 -24.88 3.94 21.86
C ILE A 25 -25.21 2.51 21.40
N LYS A 26 -25.88 1.71 22.25
CA LYS A 26 -26.30 0.35 21.89
C LYS A 26 -27.27 0.32 20.71
N ARG A 27 -28.14 1.33 20.62
CA ARG A 27 -29.07 1.55 19.50
C ARG A 27 -28.43 2.19 18.27
N LYS A 28 -27.12 2.49 18.30
CA LYS A 28 -26.36 3.13 17.22
C LYS A 28 -26.85 4.53 16.82
N ILE A 29 -27.59 5.20 17.71
CA ILE A 29 -27.98 6.61 17.55
C ILE A 29 -26.77 7.52 17.84
N ILE A 30 -26.01 7.17 18.87
CA ILE A 30 -24.70 7.76 19.15
C ILE A 30 -23.64 6.73 18.76
N LYS A 31 -22.63 7.16 17.99
CA LYS A 31 -21.55 6.26 17.57
C LYS A 31 -20.25 6.66 18.27
N PRO A 32 -19.65 5.80 19.11
CA PRO A 32 -18.31 6.04 19.60
C PRO A 32 -17.34 6.04 18.41
N HIS A 33 -16.43 6.99 18.40
CA HIS A 33 -15.40 7.12 17.38
C HIS A 33 -14.06 7.38 18.05
N SER A 34 -13.01 6.71 17.56
CA SER A 34 -11.64 6.98 17.95
C SER A 34 -11.00 7.83 16.86
N SER A 35 -10.50 9.01 17.22
CA SER A 35 -9.75 9.88 16.32
C SER A 35 -8.26 9.67 16.57
N PRO A 36 -7.55 8.88 15.76
CA PRO A 36 -6.11 8.73 15.90
C PRO A 36 -5.39 10.04 15.59
N LEU A 37 -4.22 10.24 16.19
CA LEU A 37 -3.35 11.36 15.85
C LEU A 37 -2.66 11.06 14.52
N HIS A 38 -2.80 11.97 13.56
CA HIS A 38 -2.10 11.91 12.28
C HIS A 38 -0.95 12.93 12.27
N PRO A 39 0.21 12.59 11.65
CA PRO A 39 1.27 13.57 11.43
C PRO A 39 0.73 14.75 10.63
N GLY A 40 1.03 15.97 11.08
CA GLY A 40 0.72 17.18 10.33
C GLY A 40 1.49 17.21 9.01
N ILE A 41 0.83 17.66 7.95
CA ILE A 41 1.44 17.79 6.62
C ILE A 41 1.82 19.26 6.35
N SER A 42 3.06 19.50 5.96
CA SER A 42 3.52 20.86 5.62
C SER A 42 2.93 21.34 4.30
N GLU A 43 2.86 22.66 4.09
CA GLU A 43 2.38 23.23 2.82
C GLU A 43 3.16 22.70 1.61
N ALA A 44 4.49 22.60 1.69
CA ALA A 44 5.30 22.00 0.62
C ALA A 44 4.90 20.54 0.32
N CYS A 45 4.56 19.75 1.34
CA CYS A 45 4.07 18.38 1.14
C CYS A 45 2.67 18.36 0.51
N LYS A 46 1.77 19.28 0.90
CA LYS A 46 0.45 19.44 0.26
C LYS A 46 0.60 19.76 -1.22
N MET A 47 1.48 20.72 -1.56
CA MET A 47 1.75 21.10 -2.95
C MET A 47 2.37 19.95 -3.76
N ALA A 48 3.28 19.18 -3.16
CA ALA A 48 3.82 17.97 -3.79
C ALA A 48 2.73 16.93 -4.07
N ARG A 49 1.77 16.75 -3.16
CA ARG A 49 0.61 15.84 -3.34
C ARG A 49 -0.35 16.34 -4.42
N ILE A 50 -0.64 17.65 -4.46
CA ILE A 50 -1.43 18.25 -5.55
C ILE A 50 -0.77 17.99 -6.89
N ARG A 51 0.51 18.35 -7.02
CA ARG A 51 1.29 18.15 -8.25
C ARG A 51 1.30 16.69 -8.68
N TRP A 52 1.43 15.77 -7.73
CA TRP A 52 1.37 14.35 -7.97
C TRP A 52 0.02 13.92 -8.55
N ALA A 53 -1.09 14.29 -7.91
CA ALA A 53 -2.43 13.95 -8.39
C ALA A 53 -2.70 14.53 -9.79
N ILE A 54 -2.31 15.78 -10.06
CA ILE A 54 -2.47 16.42 -11.38
C ILE A 54 -1.66 15.68 -12.45
N ARG A 55 -0.42 15.29 -12.17
CA ARG A 55 0.44 14.55 -13.12
C ARG A 55 -0.08 13.17 -13.52
N LEU A 56 -1.02 12.63 -12.76
CA LEU A 56 -1.67 11.37 -13.08
C LEU A 56 -2.91 11.56 -13.97
N ILE A 57 -3.31 12.81 -14.26
CA ILE A 57 -4.38 13.15 -15.19
C ILE A 57 -3.82 13.23 -16.61
N MET A 58 -4.60 12.77 -17.58
CA MET A 58 -4.27 12.90 -18.99
C MET A 58 -4.45 14.35 -19.42
N ASP A 59 -3.35 15.06 -19.69
CA ASP A 59 -3.35 16.51 -19.95
C ASP A 59 -4.35 16.93 -21.03
N TYR A 60 -4.50 16.14 -22.10
CA TYR A 60 -5.41 16.41 -23.22
C TYR A 60 -6.91 16.30 -22.86
N THR A 61 -7.24 15.83 -21.64
CA THR A 61 -8.62 15.77 -21.13
C THR A 61 -9.01 16.99 -20.30
N ILE A 62 -8.05 17.88 -20.01
CA ILE A 62 -8.27 19.13 -19.29
C ILE A 62 -8.59 20.24 -20.30
N PRO A 63 -9.60 21.11 -20.06
CA PRO A 63 -10.45 21.17 -18.87
C PRO A 63 -11.79 20.42 -18.98
N GLN A 64 -12.12 19.82 -20.13
CA GLN A 64 -13.49 19.32 -20.38
C GLN A 64 -13.87 18.14 -19.50
N GLU A 65 -13.02 17.12 -19.41
CA GLU A 65 -13.30 15.91 -18.63
C GLU A 65 -12.02 15.28 -18.06
N PRO A 66 -11.37 15.94 -17.08
CA PRO A 66 -10.11 15.48 -16.48
C PRO A 66 -10.21 14.01 -16.06
N THR A 67 -9.42 13.15 -16.69
CA THR A 67 -9.46 11.70 -16.47
C THR A 67 -8.06 11.19 -16.17
N TYR A 68 -7.92 10.37 -15.12
CA TYR A 68 -6.62 9.77 -14.78
C TYR A 68 -6.14 8.80 -15.85
N TYR A 69 -4.82 8.68 -16.07
CA TYR A 69 -4.26 7.61 -16.90
C TYR A 69 -4.75 6.23 -16.44
N SER A 70 -4.79 5.26 -17.35
CA SER A 70 -5.12 3.87 -17.02
C SER A 70 -4.10 3.25 -16.07
N MET A 71 -2.88 3.78 -15.99
CA MET A 71 -1.79 3.30 -15.12
C MET A 71 -1.38 1.85 -15.41
N TYR A 72 -1.66 1.31 -16.61
CA TYR A 72 -1.21 -0.05 -16.98
C TYR A 72 0.30 -0.22 -17.13
N ASP A 73 1.02 0.91 -17.20
CA ASP A 73 2.48 0.98 -17.34
C ASP A 73 3.18 1.38 -16.04
N PHE A 74 2.43 1.37 -14.93
CA PHE A 74 2.93 1.73 -13.61
C PHE A 74 3.16 0.46 -12.78
N ILE A 75 4.26 0.45 -12.05
CA ILE A 75 4.58 -0.56 -11.05
C ILE A 75 4.81 0.18 -9.73
N HIS A 76 4.11 -0.20 -8.67
CA HIS A 76 4.43 0.27 -7.32
C HIS A 76 5.35 -0.74 -6.64
N ILE A 77 6.42 -0.22 -6.04
CA ILE A 77 7.31 -0.97 -5.15
C ILE A 77 7.30 -0.35 -3.76
N ASP A 78 7.52 -1.20 -2.76
CA ASP A 78 7.59 -0.83 -1.35
C ASP A 78 8.10 -2.03 -0.53
N GLU A 79 8.61 -1.74 0.67
CA GLU A 79 9.10 -2.73 1.61
C GLU A 79 8.20 -2.88 2.83
N LYS A 80 8.02 -4.13 3.28
CA LYS A 80 7.29 -4.40 4.52
C LYS A 80 7.95 -5.45 5.39
N TRP A 81 7.97 -5.16 6.69
CA TRP A 81 8.17 -6.15 7.74
C TRP A 81 6.91 -6.98 7.98
N PHE A 82 6.99 -8.27 7.67
CA PHE A 82 6.01 -9.26 8.08
C PHE A 82 6.45 -9.88 9.41
N TYR A 83 5.51 -10.00 10.35
CA TYR A 83 5.76 -10.53 11.68
C TYR A 83 5.19 -11.94 11.79
N LEU A 84 5.93 -12.85 12.43
CA LEU A 84 5.52 -14.23 12.66
C LEU A 84 4.16 -14.33 13.36
N THR A 85 3.86 -13.38 14.25
CA THR A 85 2.60 -13.38 14.98
C THR A 85 2.19 -11.98 15.42
N GLN A 86 0.88 -11.78 15.65
CA GLN A 86 0.36 -10.51 16.16
C GLN A 86 0.45 -10.43 17.70
N LYS A 87 0.78 -9.25 18.22
CA LYS A 87 0.80 -8.97 19.68
C LYS A 87 -0.57 -9.23 20.33
N ASN A 88 -1.62 -8.74 19.67
CA ASN A 88 -3.00 -8.96 20.06
C ASN A 88 -3.73 -9.54 18.84
N GLN A 89 -4.42 -10.67 19.00
CA GLN A 89 -5.21 -11.30 17.95
C GLN A 89 -6.65 -11.36 18.43
N ARG A 90 -7.57 -10.83 17.62
CA ARG A 90 -8.99 -10.93 17.91
C ARG A 90 -9.48 -12.31 17.49
N VAL A 91 -10.14 -13.00 18.41
CA VAL A 91 -10.83 -14.27 18.18
C VAL A 91 -12.30 -14.12 18.55
N TYR A 92 -13.16 -14.92 17.94
CA TYR A 92 -14.56 -15.06 18.35
C TYR A 92 -14.69 -16.38 19.08
N LEU A 93 -15.29 -16.35 20.27
CA LEU A 93 -15.43 -17.50 21.17
C LEU A 93 -16.91 -17.65 21.52
N ALA A 94 -17.36 -18.89 21.75
CA ALA A 94 -18.68 -19.11 22.34
C ALA A 94 -18.74 -18.59 23.79
N ASN A 95 -19.95 -18.33 24.32
CA ASN A 95 -20.15 -17.67 25.62
C ASN A 95 -19.45 -18.33 26.83
N ASN A 96 -19.02 -19.60 26.71
CA ASN A 96 -18.31 -20.33 27.76
C ASN A 96 -17.05 -21.05 27.23
N GLU A 97 -16.58 -20.70 26.04
CA GLU A 97 -15.36 -21.29 25.49
C GLU A 97 -14.13 -20.71 26.21
N PRO A 98 -13.17 -21.56 26.64
CA PRO A 98 -11.99 -21.09 27.34
C PRO A 98 -11.16 -20.17 26.44
N TYR A 99 -10.61 -19.10 27.04
CA TYR A 99 -9.77 -18.17 26.32
C TYR A 99 -8.50 -18.86 25.79
N PRO A 100 -8.18 -18.75 24.49
CA PRO A 100 -7.01 -19.37 23.93
C PRO A 100 -5.74 -18.72 24.50
N HIS A 101 -4.91 -19.52 25.16
CA HIS A 101 -3.62 -19.06 25.68
C HIS A 101 -2.58 -19.05 24.55
N ARG A 102 -2.01 -17.88 24.26
CA ARG A 102 -0.91 -17.73 23.31
C ARG A 102 0.36 -17.31 24.05
N SER A 103 1.39 -18.13 23.96
CA SER A 103 2.69 -17.86 24.56
C SER A 103 3.73 -17.56 23.48
N ALA A 104 4.65 -16.65 23.82
CA ALA A 104 5.83 -16.33 23.02
C ALA A 104 6.95 -15.94 23.98
N SER A 105 8.21 -16.12 23.57
CA SER A 105 9.37 -15.76 24.39
C SER A 105 9.48 -14.26 24.67
N SER A 106 8.93 -13.41 23.80
CA SER A 106 8.91 -11.96 23.98
C SER A 106 7.79 -11.28 23.19
N ARG A 107 7.13 -10.29 23.80
CA ARG A 107 6.16 -9.41 23.14
C ARG A 107 6.83 -8.32 22.29
N THR A 108 8.10 -8.02 22.52
CA THR A 108 8.84 -6.95 21.83
C THR A 108 9.75 -7.49 20.73
N LYS A 109 10.31 -8.69 20.91
CA LYS A 109 11.22 -9.35 19.96
C LYS A 109 10.51 -10.42 19.13
N ILE A 110 9.37 -10.06 18.53
CA ILE A 110 8.66 -10.97 17.62
C ILE A 110 9.49 -11.15 16.35
N PRO A 111 9.79 -12.39 15.92
CA PRO A 111 10.50 -12.63 14.67
C PRO A 111 9.78 -11.96 13.51
N LYS A 112 10.56 -11.29 12.66
CA LYS A 112 10.05 -10.54 11.52
C LYS A 112 10.99 -10.69 10.33
N PHE A 113 10.42 -10.55 9.14
CA PHE A 113 11.12 -10.70 7.88
C PHE A 113 10.70 -9.60 6.91
N MET A 114 11.66 -8.98 6.24
CA MET A 114 11.41 -7.86 5.34
C MET A 114 11.33 -8.36 3.90
N PHE A 115 10.35 -7.83 3.16
CA PHE A 115 10.16 -8.12 1.74
C PHE A 115 10.00 -6.81 0.96
N MET A 116 10.60 -6.73 -0.22
CA MET A 116 10.19 -5.78 -1.25
C MET A 116 9.09 -6.43 -2.09
N ALA A 117 7.95 -5.77 -2.25
CA ALA A 117 6.92 -6.23 -3.19
C ALA A 117 6.88 -5.30 -4.39
N ALA A 118 6.46 -5.84 -5.53
CA ALA A 118 6.25 -5.09 -6.76
C ALA A 118 4.94 -5.52 -7.40
N VAL A 119 4.08 -4.54 -7.69
CA VAL A 119 2.75 -4.77 -8.28
C VAL A 119 2.43 -3.76 -9.37
N ALA A 120 1.91 -4.26 -10.47
CA ALA A 120 1.34 -3.51 -11.59
C ALA A 120 -0.20 -3.55 -11.53
N ARG A 121 -0.85 -2.86 -12.46
CA ARG A 121 -2.31 -2.91 -12.60
C ARG A 121 -2.74 -4.20 -13.31
N PRO A 122 -3.64 -5.03 -12.73
CA PRO A 122 -4.13 -6.23 -13.39
C PRO A 122 -4.90 -5.91 -14.67
N ARG A 123 -4.81 -6.77 -15.69
CA ARG A 123 -5.51 -6.68 -16.96
C ARG A 123 -6.46 -7.86 -17.12
N TRP A 124 -7.62 -7.58 -17.68
CA TRP A 124 -8.72 -8.51 -17.81
C TRP A 124 -9.13 -8.58 -19.28
N GLY A 125 -9.38 -9.78 -19.78
CA GLY A 125 -9.91 -10.01 -21.13
C GLY A 125 -11.40 -9.64 -21.22
N GLU A 126 -11.95 -9.71 -22.43
CA GLU A 126 -13.32 -9.31 -22.72
C GLU A 126 -14.37 -10.12 -21.94
N ASN A 127 -14.08 -11.38 -21.60
CA ASN A 127 -15.00 -12.25 -20.85
C ASN A 127 -14.75 -12.21 -19.33
N GLY A 128 -13.90 -11.29 -18.85
CA GLY A 128 -13.58 -11.14 -17.42
C GLY A 128 -12.54 -12.13 -16.90
N GLU A 129 -11.85 -12.86 -17.77
CA GLU A 129 -10.68 -13.66 -17.46
C GLU A 129 -9.48 -12.77 -17.11
N CYS A 130 -8.66 -13.21 -16.16
CA CYS A 130 -7.46 -12.48 -15.76
C CYS A 130 -6.30 -12.82 -16.70
N GLU A 131 -5.99 -11.96 -17.66
CA GLU A 131 -4.85 -12.12 -18.57
C GLU A 131 -3.52 -11.76 -17.91
N PHE A 132 -3.55 -10.78 -16.99
CA PHE A 132 -2.37 -10.35 -16.24
C PHE A 132 -2.78 -10.00 -14.82
N ASP A 133 -2.22 -10.72 -13.84
CA ASP A 133 -2.63 -10.59 -12.44
C ASP A 133 -2.04 -9.37 -11.70
N GLY A 134 -1.13 -8.64 -12.35
CA GLY A 134 -0.43 -7.49 -11.80
C GLY A 134 0.62 -7.83 -10.73
N LYS A 135 0.84 -9.09 -10.37
CA LYS A 135 1.76 -9.49 -9.31
C LYS A 135 3.16 -9.77 -9.89
N ILE A 136 4.03 -8.76 -9.88
CA ILE A 136 5.41 -8.88 -10.39
C ILE A 136 6.24 -9.77 -9.47
N GLY A 137 6.30 -9.45 -8.17
CA GLY A 137 7.01 -10.30 -7.23
C GLY A 137 6.98 -9.81 -5.79
N ILE A 138 7.41 -10.70 -4.89
CA ILE A 138 7.66 -10.40 -3.48
C ILE A 138 9.00 -11.03 -3.10
N PHE A 139 9.97 -10.18 -2.79
CA PHE A 139 11.38 -10.55 -2.71
C PHE A 139 11.89 -10.40 -1.27
N PRO A 140 12.30 -11.50 -0.62
CA PRO A 140 12.83 -11.45 0.74
C PRO A 140 14.22 -10.79 0.78
N PHE A 141 14.45 -9.86 1.71
CA PHE A 141 15.80 -9.40 2.02
C PHE A 141 16.51 -10.41 2.92
N THR A 142 17.53 -11.08 2.38
CA THR A 142 18.22 -12.17 3.07
C THR A 142 19.73 -12.03 3.07
N ASN A 143 20.37 -12.45 4.16
CA ASN A 143 21.81 -12.71 4.25
C ASN A 143 22.04 -14.22 4.24
N ALA A 144 22.85 -14.71 3.30
CA ALA A 144 23.36 -16.07 3.36
C ALA A 144 24.46 -16.14 4.45
N ILE A 145 24.15 -16.75 5.60
CA ILE A 145 25.12 -16.93 6.70
C ILE A 145 25.35 -18.43 6.88
N ALA A 146 26.60 -18.87 6.99
CA ALA A 146 26.89 -20.27 7.30
C ALA A 146 26.28 -20.66 8.66
N ALA A 147 25.46 -21.71 8.69
CA ALA A 147 24.81 -22.20 9.90
C ALA A 147 25.86 -22.57 10.96
N LYS A 148 25.68 -22.06 12.19
CA LYS A 148 26.45 -22.54 13.35
C LYS A 148 25.86 -23.89 13.78
N ARG A 149 26.73 -24.87 14.08
CA ARG A 149 26.34 -26.22 14.51
C ARG A 149 25.39 -26.12 15.73
N THR A 150 24.20 -26.66 15.57
CA THR A 150 23.24 -26.91 16.66
C THR A 150 22.82 -28.39 16.59
N SER A 151 22.18 -28.91 17.63
CA SER A 151 21.76 -30.33 17.71
C SER A 151 20.81 -30.78 16.59
N LYS A 152 20.31 -29.86 15.74
CA LYS A 152 19.39 -30.14 14.62
C LYS A 152 19.95 -29.86 13.22
N ARG A 153 21.16 -29.31 13.05
CA ARG A 153 21.68 -28.91 11.72
C ARG A 153 23.18 -29.17 11.57
N LEU A 154 23.57 -29.71 10.41
CA LEU A 154 24.96 -29.97 10.02
C LEU A 154 25.75 -28.65 9.92
N LYS A 155 27.02 -28.68 10.30
CA LYS A 155 27.93 -27.53 10.19
C LYS A 155 28.16 -27.22 8.71
N GLY A 156 27.90 -25.99 8.27
CA GLY A 156 28.16 -25.55 6.89
C GLY A 156 26.94 -25.45 5.97
N THR A 157 25.73 -25.82 6.42
CA THR A 157 24.51 -25.54 5.65
C THR A 157 24.30 -24.02 5.56
N ILE A 158 23.99 -23.48 4.37
CA ILE A 158 23.69 -22.06 4.21
C ILE A 158 22.37 -21.76 4.94
N GLU A 159 22.42 -20.89 5.95
CA GLU A 159 21.26 -20.43 6.70
C GLU A 159 20.86 -19.05 6.21
N THR A 160 19.66 -18.95 5.66
CA THR A 160 19.07 -17.69 5.21
C THR A 160 18.59 -16.90 6.41
N LYS A 161 19.30 -15.84 6.78
CA LYS A 161 18.92 -14.97 7.90
C LYS A 161 18.29 -13.67 7.39
N PRO A 162 17.25 -13.15 8.08
CA PRO A 162 16.72 -11.84 7.78
C PRO A 162 17.80 -10.77 7.94
N VAL A 163 17.87 -9.84 6.99
CA VAL A 163 18.70 -8.65 7.09
C VAL A 163 18.18 -7.78 8.25
N LYS A 164 19.07 -7.11 9.01
CA LYS A 164 18.66 -6.26 10.14
C LYS A 164 18.15 -4.88 9.70
N SER A 165 18.69 -4.36 8.61
CA SER A 165 18.37 -3.06 8.01
C SER A 165 18.70 -3.11 6.54
N VAL A 166 17.80 -2.64 5.69
CA VAL A 166 18.05 -2.53 4.24
C VAL A 166 18.71 -1.19 3.95
N ASN A 167 19.82 -1.21 3.22
CA ASN A 167 20.52 -0.02 2.76
C ASN A 167 20.37 0.17 1.23
N GLN A 168 20.92 1.27 0.73
CA GLN A 168 20.81 1.61 -0.70
C GLN A 168 21.47 0.61 -1.65
N ILE A 169 22.56 -0.04 -1.23
CA ILE A 169 23.23 -1.07 -2.03
C ILE A 169 22.32 -2.31 -2.15
N GLU A 170 21.71 -2.73 -1.04
CA GLU A 170 20.80 -3.88 -1.01
C GLU A 170 19.51 -3.60 -1.80
N THR A 171 18.92 -2.41 -1.66
CA THR A 171 17.77 -1.98 -2.47
C THR A 171 18.13 -1.97 -3.95
N ARG A 172 19.27 -1.38 -4.33
CA ARG A 172 19.71 -1.35 -5.73
C ARG A 172 19.90 -2.75 -6.29
N ALA A 173 20.61 -3.61 -5.57
CA ALA A 173 20.83 -4.99 -5.98
C ALA A 173 19.50 -5.74 -6.15
N MET A 174 18.54 -5.54 -5.25
CA MET A 174 17.20 -6.12 -5.37
C MET A 174 16.47 -5.62 -6.62
N MET A 175 16.54 -4.32 -6.92
CA MET A 175 15.90 -3.75 -8.10
C MET A 175 16.50 -4.29 -9.39
N ILE A 176 17.83 -4.30 -9.51
CA ILE A 176 18.51 -4.71 -10.74
C ILE A 176 18.44 -6.23 -10.95
N ASN A 177 18.72 -7.02 -9.90
CA ASN A 177 18.90 -8.47 -10.03
C ASN A 177 17.62 -9.27 -9.83
N ASN A 178 16.59 -8.71 -9.19
CA ASN A 178 15.35 -9.43 -8.91
C ASN A 178 14.14 -8.76 -9.58
N LEU A 179 13.95 -7.45 -9.38
CA LEU A 179 12.77 -6.75 -9.90
C LEU A 179 12.80 -6.68 -11.44
N LEU A 180 13.87 -6.18 -12.06
CA LEU A 180 13.92 -6.03 -13.52
C LEU A 180 13.72 -7.36 -14.26
N PRO A 181 14.40 -8.47 -13.90
CA PRO A 181 14.13 -9.78 -14.50
C PRO A 181 12.68 -10.25 -14.31
N ALA A 182 12.10 -10.03 -13.11
CA ALA A 182 10.72 -10.40 -12.84
C ALA A 182 9.72 -9.60 -13.68
N ILE A 183 9.99 -8.31 -13.94
CA ILE A 183 9.18 -7.50 -14.84
C ILE A 183 9.23 -8.12 -16.24
N LYS A 184 10.41 -8.29 -16.83
CA LYS A 184 10.55 -8.83 -18.19
C LYS A 184 9.89 -10.20 -18.36
N ALA A 185 10.01 -11.07 -17.35
CA ALA A 185 9.46 -12.42 -17.40
C ALA A 185 7.92 -12.47 -17.32
N LYS A 186 7.30 -11.47 -16.67
CA LYS A 186 5.85 -11.48 -16.41
C LYS A 186 5.08 -10.42 -17.18
N TRP A 187 5.75 -9.41 -17.73
CA TRP A 187 5.07 -8.32 -18.39
C TRP A 187 4.27 -8.84 -19.59
N PRO A 188 3.04 -8.37 -19.82
CA PRO A 188 2.27 -8.79 -20.98
C PRO A 188 3.00 -8.48 -22.29
N PRO A 189 2.80 -9.30 -23.34
CA PRO A 189 3.35 -9.02 -24.67
C PRO A 189 3.04 -7.60 -25.14
N HIS A 190 4.01 -6.95 -25.77
CA HIS A 190 3.86 -5.62 -26.35
C HIS A 190 4.68 -5.49 -27.62
N GLU A 191 4.28 -4.56 -28.48
CA GLU A 191 5.03 -4.19 -29.67
C GLU A 191 5.92 -2.97 -29.37
N GLY A 192 7.16 -2.99 -29.88
CA GLY A 192 8.09 -1.87 -29.75
C GLY A 192 8.62 -1.61 -28.33
N GLU A 193 9.21 -0.43 -28.14
CA GLU A 193 9.77 -0.01 -26.86
C GLU A 193 8.68 0.29 -25.83
N LYS A 194 8.81 -0.25 -24.62
CA LYS A 194 7.85 -0.05 -23.54
C LYS A 194 8.44 0.73 -22.39
N VAL A 195 7.84 1.88 -22.07
CA VAL A 195 8.21 2.68 -20.90
C VAL A 195 7.42 2.20 -19.69
N ILE A 196 8.13 1.89 -18.60
CA ILE A 196 7.56 1.43 -17.34
C ILE A 196 7.92 2.40 -16.22
N TYR A 197 6.91 2.93 -15.54
CA TYR A 197 7.10 3.85 -14.41
C TYR A 197 7.10 3.05 -13.11
N ILE A 198 8.25 3.00 -12.43
CA ILE A 198 8.40 2.33 -11.14
C ILE A 198 8.27 3.38 -10.05
N ILE A 199 7.17 3.30 -9.31
CA ILE A 199 6.80 4.22 -8.22
C ILE A 199 7.32 3.67 -6.90
N GLN A 200 8.08 4.48 -6.18
CA GLN A 200 8.63 4.17 -4.86
C GLN A 200 8.46 5.36 -3.90
N ASP A 201 8.64 5.12 -2.60
CA ASP A 201 8.70 6.21 -1.63
C ASP A 201 10.05 6.95 -1.66
N ASN A 202 10.19 7.97 -0.81
CA ASN A 202 11.40 8.79 -0.69
C ASN A 202 12.34 8.35 0.45
N ALA A 203 12.31 7.08 0.87
CA ALA A 203 13.21 6.56 1.87
C ALA A 203 14.68 6.71 1.44
N LYS A 204 15.57 6.98 2.42
CA LYS A 204 17.01 7.17 2.15
C LYS A 204 17.71 5.94 1.56
N ALA A 205 17.13 4.75 1.75
CA ALA A 205 17.63 3.53 1.15
C ALA A 205 17.28 3.42 -0.34
N HIS A 206 16.37 4.23 -0.88
CA HIS A 206 16.01 4.15 -2.28
C HIS A 206 17.05 4.84 -3.16
N ILE A 207 17.25 4.27 -4.35
CA ILE A 207 18.04 4.89 -5.41
C ILE A 207 17.16 5.87 -6.19
N LEU A 208 17.76 6.90 -6.75
CA LEU A 208 17.09 7.82 -7.65
C LEU A 208 17.25 7.36 -9.10
N GLN A 209 16.44 7.89 -10.01
CA GLN A 209 16.62 7.63 -11.45
C GLN A 209 18.04 7.96 -11.91
N SER A 210 18.67 8.99 -11.34
CA SER A 210 20.04 9.41 -11.68
C SER A 210 21.14 8.54 -11.07
N ASP A 211 20.81 7.44 -10.37
CA ASP A 211 21.81 6.53 -9.81
C ASP A 211 22.69 5.93 -10.94
N PRO A 212 24.03 6.03 -10.86
CA PRO A 212 24.90 5.65 -11.97
C PRO A 212 24.78 4.18 -12.38
N GLU A 213 24.60 3.29 -11.40
CA GLU A 213 24.48 1.85 -11.66
C GLU A 213 23.09 1.52 -12.22
N TRP A 214 22.03 2.18 -11.73
CA TRP A 214 20.71 2.11 -12.37
C TRP A 214 20.72 2.56 -13.83
N GLN A 215 21.45 3.63 -14.15
CA GLN A 215 21.57 4.15 -15.52
C GLN A 215 22.24 3.17 -16.50
N LEU A 216 22.93 2.14 -16.02
CA LEU A 216 23.45 1.05 -16.87
C LEU A 216 22.35 0.03 -17.24
N HIS A 217 21.26 -0.01 -16.48
CA HIS A 217 20.23 -1.05 -16.59
C HIS A 217 18.83 -0.51 -16.91
N TYR A 218 18.60 0.80 -16.84
CA TYR A 218 17.25 1.36 -17.02
C TYR A 218 16.68 1.11 -18.42
N LYS A 219 17.51 0.91 -19.45
CA LYS A 219 17.06 0.59 -20.82
C LYS A 219 17.67 -0.72 -21.28
N GLN A 220 16.84 -1.76 -21.42
CA GLN A 220 17.27 -3.10 -21.84
C GLN A 220 16.07 -3.92 -22.32
N ASP A 221 16.30 -4.84 -23.26
CA ASP A 221 15.31 -5.82 -23.74
C ASP A 221 13.99 -5.21 -24.22
N GLY A 222 14.05 -4.04 -24.85
CA GLY A 222 12.86 -3.32 -25.31
C GLY A 222 12.09 -2.58 -24.21
N PHE A 223 12.57 -2.57 -22.98
CA PHE A 223 12.01 -1.79 -21.88
C PHE A 223 12.85 -0.56 -21.56
N THR A 224 12.17 0.52 -21.17
CA THR A 224 12.76 1.69 -20.52
C THR A 224 12.08 1.90 -19.17
N PHE A 225 12.86 1.76 -18.10
CA PHE A 225 12.41 1.88 -16.72
C PHE A 225 12.66 3.29 -16.17
N VAL A 226 11.62 3.91 -15.65
CA VAL A 226 11.64 5.27 -15.08
C VAL A 226 11.29 5.21 -13.61
N LEU A 227 12.28 5.42 -12.74
CA LEU A 227 12.06 5.56 -11.31
C LEU A 227 11.40 6.89 -11.01
N THR A 228 10.29 6.83 -10.30
CA THR A 228 9.51 7.99 -9.90
C THR A 228 9.22 7.90 -8.41
N GLN A 229 9.37 9.03 -7.71
CA GLN A 229 9.06 9.09 -6.29
C GLN A 229 7.67 9.67 -6.08
N GLN A 230 6.88 8.99 -5.26
CA GLN A 230 5.64 9.55 -4.75
C GLN A 230 5.94 10.68 -3.74
N PRO A 231 4.95 11.52 -3.40
CA PRO A 231 5.13 12.58 -2.42
C PRO A 231 5.55 12.06 -1.04
N ALA A 232 6.33 12.84 -0.31
CA ALA A 232 6.75 12.51 1.05
C ALA A 232 5.54 12.28 1.98
N ASN A 233 5.69 11.39 2.97
CA ASN A 233 4.66 11.11 4.00
C ASN A 233 3.27 10.78 3.42
N SER A 234 3.22 10.12 2.26
CA SER A 234 2.00 9.86 1.50
C SER A 234 1.80 8.37 1.22
N PRO A 235 1.63 7.53 2.27
CA PRO A 235 1.44 6.07 2.09
C PRO A 235 0.16 5.73 1.30
N ASP A 236 -0.81 6.65 1.29
CA ASP A 236 -2.04 6.55 0.52
C ASP A 236 -1.84 6.80 -0.99
N CYS A 237 -0.67 7.26 -1.41
CA CYS A 237 -0.26 7.35 -2.82
C CYS A 237 0.46 6.08 -3.32
N ASN A 238 0.67 5.06 -2.49
CA ASN A 238 1.28 3.78 -2.88
C ASN A 238 0.29 2.63 -2.81
N ILE A 239 0.12 1.86 -3.89
CA ILE A 239 -0.79 0.70 -3.92
C ILE A 239 -0.50 -0.33 -2.81
N LEU A 240 0.77 -0.56 -2.49
CA LEU A 240 1.17 -1.56 -1.53
C LEU A 240 0.70 -1.19 -0.12
N ASP A 241 1.01 0.03 0.32
CA ASP A 241 0.60 0.55 1.63
C ASP A 241 -0.89 0.91 1.71
N LEU A 242 -1.48 1.39 0.62
CA LEU A 242 -2.90 1.77 0.53
C LEU A 242 -3.84 0.62 0.86
N GLY A 243 -3.45 -0.63 0.55
CA GLY A 243 -4.25 -1.78 0.97
C GLY A 243 -3.76 -3.16 0.58
N PHE A 244 -2.82 -3.28 -0.37
CA PHE A 244 -2.41 -4.61 -0.84
C PHE A 244 -1.63 -5.40 0.22
N PHE A 245 -0.67 -4.75 0.90
CA PHE A 245 0.06 -5.37 2.00
C PHE A 245 -0.84 -5.83 3.15
N ARG A 246 -1.86 -5.04 3.48
CA ARG A 246 -2.84 -5.42 4.52
C ARG A 246 -3.58 -6.70 4.14
N SER A 247 -3.88 -6.88 2.85
CA SER A 247 -4.55 -8.07 2.32
C SER A 247 -3.65 -9.31 2.40
N ILE A 248 -2.40 -9.20 1.95
CA ILE A 248 -1.39 -10.27 2.05
C ILE A 248 -1.18 -10.66 3.51
N GLN A 249 -0.96 -9.67 4.38
CA GLN A 249 -0.75 -9.89 5.81
C GLN A 249 -1.96 -10.59 6.45
N SER A 250 -3.19 -10.26 6.05
CA SER A 250 -4.39 -10.93 6.56
C SER A 250 -4.46 -12.40 6.15
N LEU A 251 -4.01 -12.78 4.95
CA LEU A 251 -3.95 -14.19 4.52
C LEU A 251 -2.82 -14.93 5.24
N MET A 252 -1.64 -14.32 5.32
CA MET A 252 -0.49 -14.90 6.00
C MET A 252 -0.78 -15.22 7.47
N HIS A 253 -1.46 -14.32 8.19
CA HIS A 253 -1.83 -14.58 9.60
C HIS A 253 -2.82 -15.73 9.76
N LYS A 254 -3.62 -16.07 8.74
CA LYS A 254 -4.50 -17.26 8.78
C LYS A 254 -3.71 -18.56 8.64
N LYS A 255 -2.55 -18.52 7.98
CA LYS A 255 -1.65 -19.68 7.83
C LYS A 255 -0.87 -20.02 9.12
N MET A 256 -0.84 -19.12 10.11
CA MET A 256 -0.25 -19.34 11.44
C MET A 256 1.19 -19.91 11.40
N PRO A 257 2.14 -19.24 10.71
CA PRO A 257 3.52 -19.72 10.62
C PRO A 257 4.18 -19.84 12.00
N LYS A 258 5.02 -20.87 12.17
CA LYS A 258 5.67 -21.18 13.47
C LYS A 258 7.17 -20.85 13.49
N THR A 259 7.81 -20.86 12.33
CA THR A 259 9.23 -20.51 12.15
C THR A 259 9.42 -19.34 11.18
N VAL A 260 10.63 -18.81 11.10
CA VAL A 260 10.96 -17.72 10.16
C VAL A 260 10.92 -18.22 8.72
N GLU A 261 11.34 -19.46 8.49
CA GLU A 261 11.25 -20.15 7.22
C GLU A 261 9.78 -20.34 6.80
N ASP A 262 8.92 -20.79 7.73
CA ASP A 262 7.47 -20.89 7.47
C ASP A 262 6.84 -19.53 7.16
N LEU A 263 7.31 -18.46 7.84
CA LEU A 263 6.84 -17.10 7.58
C LEU A 263 7.14 -16.68 6.14
N SER A 264 8.34 -16.99 5.64
CA SER A 264 8.72 -16.64 4.27
C SER A 264 7.83 -17.37 3.25
N GLY A 265 7.64 -18.68 3.42
CA GLY A 265 6.72 -19.46 2.59
C GLY A 265 5.28 -18.93 2.68
N ALA A 266 4.78 -18.66 3.88
CA ALA A 266 3.43 -18.15 4.08
C ALA A 266 3.21 -16.78 3.43
N VAL A 267 4.20 -15.89 3.42
CA VAL A 267 4.14 -14.59 2.71
C VAL A 267 4.09 -14.81 1.20
N TYR A 268 4.96 -15.67 0.66
CA TYR A 268 5.00 -16.00 -0.76
C TYR A 268 3.67 -16.61 -1.24
N ASP A 269 3.17 -17.62 -0.53
CA ASP A 269 1.88 -18.24 -0.83
C ASP A 269 0.74 -17.22 -0.76
N SER A 270 0.71 -16.40 0.29
CA SER A 270 -0.35 -15.40 0.47
C SER A 270 -0.34 -14.34 -0.64
N PHE A 271 0.83 -13.98 -1.15
CA PHE A 271 0.96 -13.07 -2.28
C PHE A 271 0.39 -13.71 -3.56
N ASN A 272 0.73 -14.97 -3.83
CA ASN A 272 0.29 -15.68 -5.03
C ASN A 272 -1.20 -16.06 -5.00
N GLU A 273 -1.71 -16.52 -3.85
CA GLU A 273 -3.11 -16.91 -3.64
C GLU A 273 -4.08 -15.73 -3.66
N LEU A 274 -3.60 -14.50 -3.39
CA LEU A 274 -4.48 -13.35 -3.34
C LEU A 274 -5.07 -13.06 -4.72
N HIS A 275 -6.41 -13.09 -4.79
CA HIS A 275 -7.13 -12.92 -6.04
C HIS A 275 -6.83 -11.55 -6.68
N PRO A 276 -6.54 -11.47 -8.01
CA PRO A 276 -6.11 -10.25 -8.69
C PRO A 276 -7.10 -9.09 -8.57
N LYS A 277 -8.40 -9.39 -8.45
CA LYS A 277 -9.45 -8.39 -8.19
C LYS A 277 -9.19 -7.55 -6.94
N THR A 278 -8.55 -8.12 -5.92
CA THR A 278 -8.15 -7.35 -4.73
C THR A 278 -7.19 -6.24 -5.12
N LEU A 279 -6.19 -6.54 -5.94
CA LEU A 279 -5.23 -5.58 -6.45
C LEU A 279 -5.90 -4.54 -7.35
N SER A 280 -6.75 -4.96 -8.31
CA SER A 280 -7.54 -4.04 -9.15
C SER A 280 -8.36 -3.05 -8.33
N ASN A 281 -8.98 -3.53 -7.25
CA ASN A 281 -9.73 -2.68 -6.33
C ASN A 281 -8.86 -1.64 -5.63
N VAL A 282 -7.59 -1.94 -5.31
CA VAL A 282 -6.69 -0.97 -4.68
C VAL A 282 -6.24 0.08 -5.70
N TRP A 283 -5.95 -0.31 -6.95
CA TRP A 283 -5.68 0.64 -8.05
C TRP A 283 -6.82 1.63 -8.28
N MET A 284 -8.05 1.13 -8.28
CA MET A 284 -9.23 1.99 -8.35
C MET A 284 -9.32 2.96 -7.15
N THR A 285 -9.03 2.47 -5.93
CA THR A 285 -8.99 3.35 -4.75
C THR A 285 -7.89 4.40 -4.84
N LEU A 286 -6.73 4.13 -5.45
CA LEU A 286 -5.67 5.12 -5.62
C LEU A 286 -6.15 6.33 -6.45
N GLN A 287 -6.90 6.09 -7.52
CA GLN A 287 -7.48 7.17 -8.32
C GLN A 287 -8.55 7.95 -7.56
N PHE A 288 -9.38 7.28 -6.77
CA PHE A 288 -10.31 7.97 -5.88
C PHE A 288 -9.62 8.74 -4.75
N VAL A 289 -8.50 8.24 -4.23
CA VAL A 289 -7.67 8.97 -3.26
C VAL A 289 -7.10 10.23 -3.92
N SER A 290 -6.68 10.15 -5.18
CA SER A 290 -6.22 11.33 -5.93
C SER A 290 -7.32 12.40 -6.06
N ASN A 291 -8.59 12.00 -6.21
CA ASN A 291 -9.71 12.93 -6.12
C ASN A 291 -9.81 13.60 -4.74
N GLU A 292 -9.68 12.83 -3.66
CA GLU A 292 -9.73 13.40 -2.31
C GLU A 292 -8.54 14.33 -2.03
N ILE A 293 -7.34 14.00 -2.53
CA ILE A 293 -6.17 14.90 -2.48
C ILE A 293 -6.49 16.25 -3.11
N LEU A 294 -7.11 16.26 -4.30
CA LEU A 294 -7.47 17.50 -4.99
C LEU A 294 -8.56 18.26 -4.24
N LYS A 295 -9.65 17.59 -3.84
CA LYS A 295 -10.75 18.22 -3.07
C LYS A 295 -10.28 18.85 -1.76
N HIS A 296 -9.28 18.24 -1.13
CA HIS A 296 -8.70 18.69 0.14
C HIS A 296 -7.40 19.48 -0.04
N LYS A 297 -7.11 19.98 -1.26
CA LYS A 297 -5.97 20.87 -1.54
C LYS A 297 -4.64 20.30 -1.00
N GLY A 298 -4.41 19.02 -1.23
CA GLY A 298 -3.19 18.31 -0.84
C GLY A 298 -3.17 17.78 0.59
N ASN A 299 -4.18 18.08 1.41
CA ASN A 299 -4.23 17.64 2.80
C ASN A 299 -4.52 16.12 2.93
N ASN A 300 -4.41 15.58 4.14
CA ASN A 300 -4.68 14.17 4.46
C ASN A 300 -5.87 13.99 5.42
N ASP A 301 -6.72 15.01 5.53
CA ASP A 301 -7.86 15.10 6.45
C ASP A 301 -9.18 14.55 5.86
N TYR A 302 -9.08 13.60 4.94
CA TYR A 302 -10.20 12.90 4.35
C TYR A 302 -10.31 11.45 4.82
N GLN A 303 -11.50 10.88 4.68
CA GLN A 303 -11.70 9.45 4.88
C GLN A 303 -11.32 8.70 3.62
N LEU A 304 -10.68 7.55 3.78
CA LEU A 304 -10.32 6.70 2.64
C LEU A 304 -11.58 6.36 1.84
N PRO A 305 -11.63 6.68 0.54
CA PRO A 305 -12.86 6.60 -0.21
C PRO A 305 -13.15 5.12 -0.57
N HIS A 306 -14.32 4.65 -0.16
CA HIS A 306 -14.76 3.25 -0.38
C HIS A 306 -15.39 3.04 -1.77
N ASN A 307 -16.08 4.05 -2.29
CA ASN A 307 -16.69 4.14 -3.63
C ASN A 307 -17.61 2.99 -4.06
N LYS A 308 -18.02 2.12 -3.12
CA LYS A 308 -18.96 1.00 -3.36
C LYS A 308 -18.61 0.19 -4.62
N LYS A 309 -17.31 -0.03 -4.87
CA LYS A 309 -16.78 -0.64 -6.12
C LYS A 309 -17.47 -1.95 -6.51
N LYS A 310 -17.78 -2.80 -5.53
CA LYS A 310 -18.53 -4.04 -5.77
C LYS A 310 -19.93 -3.79 -6.36
N ILE A 311 -20.66 -2.81 -5.83
CA ILE A 311 -22.00 -2.46 -6.35
C ILE A 311 -21.88 -1.92 -7.78
N LEU A 312 -20.88 -1.05 -8.02
CA LEU A 312 -20.64 -0.53 -9.37
C LEU A 312 -20.28 -1.65 -10.34
N GLU A 313 -19.50 -2.63 -9.91
CA GLU A 313 -19.13 -3.80 -10.71
C GLU A 313 -20.33 -4.70 -11.00
N ASP A 314 -21.12 -5.04 -9.97
CA ASP A 314 -22.32 -5.88 -10.08
C ASP A 314 -23.37 -5.25 -11.04
N GLU A 315 -23.37 -3.92 -11.17
CA GLU A 315 -24.24 -3.15 -12.08
C GLU A 315 -23.60 -2.89 -13.46
N GLY A 316 -22.36 -3.33 -13.70
CA GLY A 316 -21.63 -3.07 -14.96
C GLY A 316 -21.21 -1.61 -15.16
N ARG A 317 -21.15 -0.82 -14.08
CA ARG A 317 -20.86 0.63 -14.08
C ARG A 317 -19.51 0.98 -13.47
N LEU A 318 -18.70 0.01 -13.07
CA LEU A 318 -17.37 0.29 -12.54
C LEU A 318 -16.49 0.80 -13.68
N PRO A 319 -16.07 2.09 -13.66
CA PRO A 319 -15.29 2.63 -14.75
C PRO A 319 -13.88 2.03 -14.73
N GLU A 320 -13.22 2.01 -15.89
CA GLU A 320 -11.82 1.64 -15.97
C GLU A 320 -10.91 2.76 -15.46
N GLN A 321 -11.24 4.01 -15.78
CA GLN A 321 -10.54 5.21 -15.33
C GLN A 321 -11.49 6.13 -14.57
N VAL A 322 -11.02 6.68 -13.45
CA VAL A 322 -11.78 7.64 -12.66
C VAL A 322 -11.62 9.04 -13.24
N LYS A 323 -12.73 9.77 -13.26
CA LYS A 323 -12.77 11.19 -13.61
C LYS A 323 -12.46 12.05 -12.37
N ALA A 324 -11.63 13.05 -12.54
CA ALA A 324 -11.32 14.04 -11.53
C ALA A 324 -12.33 15.20 -11.58
N PRO A 325 -12.79 15.74 -10.43
CA PRO A 325 -13.69 16.88 -10.43
C PRO A 325 -12.99 18.11 -11.03
N ILE A 326 -13.53 18.65 -12.13
CA ILE A 326 -12.96 19.79 -12.87
C ILE A 326 -12.69 20.98 -11.95
N TRP A 327 -13.64 21.32 -11.08
CA TRP A 327 -13.50 22.43 -10.13
C TRP A 327 -12.28 22.23 -9.21
N ALA A 328 -12.04 21.00 -8.73
CA ALA A 328 -10.93 20.70 -7.84
C ALA A 328 -9.60 20.72 -8.58
N VAL A 329 -9.57 20.25 -9.83
CA VAL A 329 -8.38 20.32 -10.70
C VAL A 329 -8.01 21.78 -10.95
N ASN A 330 -8.96 22.61 -11.38
CA ASN A 330 -8.70 24.02 -11.69
C ASN A 330 -8.22 24.80 -10.45
N GLU A 331 -8.90 24.64 -9.31
CA GLU A 331 -8.47 25.28 -8.05
C GLU A 331 -7.06 24.84 -7.64
N CYS A 332 -6.74 23.55 -7.77
CA CYS A 332 -5.44 23.02 -7.41
C CYS A 332 -4.32 23.45 -8.36
N MET A 333 -4.60 23.57 -9.66
CA MET A 333 -3.64 24.10 -10.64
C MET A 333 -3.30 25.55 -10.31
N GLN A 334 -4.31 26.39 -10.09
CA GLN A 334 -4.12 27.79 -9.69
C GLN A 334 -3.33 27.88 -8.39
N LEU A 335 -3.73 27.13 -7.36
CA LEU A 335 -3.05 27.13 -6.05
C LEU A 335 -1.58 26.71 -6.17
N TYR A 336 -1.29 25.69 -6.98
CA TYR A 336 0.07 25.23 -7.19
C TYR A 336 0.93 26.26 -7.95
N ASP A 337 0.36 26.92 -8.97
CA ASP A 337 1.05 27.96 -9.73
C ASP A 337 1.33 29.21 -8.89
N GLU A 338 0.36 29.65 -8.08
CA GLU A 338 0.54 30.75 -7.11
C GLU A 338 1.61 30.40 -6.08
N TRP A 339 1.59 29.19 -5.52
CA TRP A 339 2.63 28.75 -4.58
C TRP A 339 4.01 28.75 -5.23
N LYS A 340 4.13 28.22 -6.45
CA LYS A 340 5.39 28.14 -7.21
C LYS A 340 5.93 29.53 -7.57
N ALA A 341 5.07 30.49 -7.88
CA ALA A 341 5.47 31.87 -8.18
C ALA A 341 6.01 32.63 -6.95
N ASN A 342 5.66 32.18 -5.74
CA ASN A 342 6.08 32.76 -4.46
C ASN A 342 7.28 32.03 -3.80
N GLN A 343 7.90 31.06 -4.50
CA GLN A 343 9.16 30.42 -4.09
C GLN A 343 10.33 31.11 -4.79
#